data_AF-A0A5K1AR92-F1
#
_entry.id   AF-A0A5K1AR92-F1
#
_cell.length_a   1.000
_cell.length_b   1.000
_cell.length_c   1.000
_cell.angle_alpha   90.00
_cell.angle_beta   90.00
_cell.angle_gamma   90.00
#
_symmetry.space_group_name_H-M   'P 1'
#
loop_
_entity.id
_entity.type
_entity.pdbx_description
1 polymer ?
#
loop_
_entity_poly.entity_id
_entity_poly.type
_entity_poly.pdbx_seq_one_letter_code
_entity_poly.pdbx_strand_id
1 'polypeptide(L)'
;FFEDPVSATIDAAVRLQPRCSEKIERESGELSYTTRLLVPTARIGCLIGKGGSIITEMRRLTRANIRIFSKENLPKVASEDDEMVQ
;
A
#
# COMPACT_ATOMS: atom_id res chain seq x y z
N PHE A 1 0.92 27.73 -3.84
CA PHE A 1 0.95 26.27 -3.87
C PHE A 1 -0.48 25.79 -3.68
N PHE A 2 -1.15 25.45 -4.78
CA PHE A 2 -2.46 24.81 -4.70
C PHE A 2 -2.19 23.36 -4.28
N GLU A 3 -2.59 22.98 -3.07
CA GLU A 3 -2.80 21.56 -2.78
C GLU A 3 -4.00 21.16 -3.64
N ASP A 4 -3.76 20.34 -4.66
CA ASP A 4 -4.85 19.76 -5.44
C ASP A 4 -5.82 19.09 -4.47
N PRO A 5 -7.13 19.36 -4.58
CA PRO A 5 -8.11 18.74 -3.69
C PRO A 5 -7.97 17.22 -3.79
N VAL A 6 -7.77 16.58 -2.63
CA VAL A 6 -7.65 15.13 -2.52
C VAL A 6 -8.85 14.49 -3.22
N SER A 7 -8.59 13.65 -4.22
CA SER A 7 -9.65 12.94 -4.95
C SER A 7 -10.59 12.26 -3.97
N ALA A 8 -11.90 12.30 -4.22
CA ALA A 8 -12.91 11.68 -3.37
C ALA A 8 -12.60 10.19 -3.09
N THR A 9 -12.00 9.50 -4.06
CA THR A 9 -11.54 8.10 -3.91
C THR A 9 -10.43 7.97 -2.87
N ILE A 10 -9.47 8.90 -2.85
CA ILE A 10 -8.36 8.92 -1.91
C ILE A 10 -8.87 9.21 -0.50
N ASP A 11 -9.73 10.23 -0.34
CA ASP A 11 -10.31 10.58 0.97
C ASP A 11 -11.13 9.41 1.54
N ALA A 12 -11.96 8.77 0.71
CA ALA A 12 -12.70 7.59 1.13
C ALA A 12 -11.79 6.43 1.57
N ALA A 13 -10.71 6.15 0.82
CA ALA A 13 -9.75 5.09 1.17
C ALA A 13 -9.06 5.37 2.51
N VAL A 14 -8.63 6.61 2.76
CA VAL A 14 -8.00 7.02 4.03
C VAL A 14 -8.97 6.84 5.21
N ARG A 15 -10.25 7.20 5.04
CA ARG A 15 -11.26 7.04 6.09
C ARG A 15 -11.59 5.58 6.40
N LEU A 16 -11.49 4.70 5.40
CA LEU A 16 -11.76 3.27 5.56
C LEU A 16 -10.56 2.49 6.10
N GLN A 17 -9.34 3.00 5.91
CA GLN A 17 -8.10 2.32 6.31
C GLN A 17 -8.16 1.78 7.75
N PRO A 18 -8.54 2.54 8.79
CA PRO A 18 -8.54 2.00 10.16
C PRO A 18 -9.53 0.86 10.39
N ARG A 19 -10.57 0.75 9.55
CA ARG A 19 -11.58 -0.32 9.62
C ARG A 19 -11.18 -1.57 8.85
N CYS A 20 -10.32 -1.41 7.85
CA CYS A 20 -9.87 -2.50 6.97
C CYS A 20 -8.48 -3.02 7.32
N SER A 21 -7.72 -2.27 8.12
CA SER A 21 -6.37 -2.61 8.55
C SER A 21 -6.34 -3.24 9.93
N GLU A 22 -5.42 -4.20 10.09
CA GLU A 22 -5.06 -4.71 11.41
C GLU A 22 -4.30 -3.61 12.16
N LYS A 23 -4.81 -3.26 13.35
CA LYS A 23 -4.18 -2.31 14.27
C LYS A 23 -3.14 -3.06 15.09
N ILE A 24 -1.88 -2.72 14.90
CA ILE A 24 -0.76 -3.30 15.66
C ILE A 24 -0.21 -2.21 16.57
N GLU A 25 -0.36 -2.42 17.88
CA GLU A 25 0.31 -1.63 18.91
C GLU A 25 1.75 -2.10 19.03
N ARG A 26 2.69 -1.20 18.74
CA ARG A 26 4.12 -1.46 18.95
C ARG A 26 4.45 -1.32 20.43
N GLU A 27 5.50 -1.99 20.89
CA GLU A 27 6.01 -1.85 22.27
C GLU A 27 6.34 -0.39 22.65
N SER A 28 6.60 0.48 21.66
CA SER A 28 6.78 1.93 21.84
C SER A 28 5.48 2.70 22.17
N GLY A 29 4.33 2.03 22.20
CA GLY A 29 3.00 2.66 22.34
C GLY A 29 2.48 3.29 21.04
N GLU A 30 3.24 3.17 19.94
CA GLU A 30 2.90 3.75 18.65
C GLU A 30 1.97 2.83 17.86
N LEU A 31 0.91 3.39 17.27
CA LEU A 31 -0.04 2.65 16.46
C LEU A 31 0.51 2.47 15.05
N SER A 32 0.57 1.23 14.58
CA SER A 32 0.88 0.90 13.18
C SER A 32 -0.30 0.23 12.51
N TYR A 33 -0.61 0.68 11.29
CA TYR A 33 -1.64 0.10 10.45
C TYR A 33 -0.97 -0.65 9.30
N THR A 34 -1.41 -1.88 9.05
CA THR A 34 -1.02 -2.63 7.87
C THR A 34 -2.15 -2.58 6.85
N THR A 35 -1.89 -2.04 5.67
CA THR A 35 -2.85 -2.02 4.56
C THR A 35 -2.40 -3.04 3.53
N ARG A 36 -3.31 -3.92 3.07
CA ARG A 36 -3.03 -4.86 1.98
C ARG A 36 -3.89 -4.50 0.78
N LEU A 37 -3.26 -4.27 -0.36
CA LEU A 37 -3.90 -3.87 -1.61
C LEU A 37 -3.62 -4.91 -2.68
N LEU A 38 -4.66 -5.38 -3.36
CA LEU A 38 -4.52 -6.16 -4.59
C LEU A 38 -4.33 -5.20 -5.75
N VAL A 39 -3.24 -5.38 -6.49
CA VAL A 39 -2.86 -4.54 -7.62
C VAL A 39 -2.61 -5.43 -8.81
N PRO A 40 -3.20 -5.15 -9.99
CA PRO A 40 -2.91 -5.90 -11.20
C PRO A 40 -1.40 -5.91 -11.48
N THR A 41 -0.83 -7.07 -11.79
CA THR A 41 0.59 -7.27 -12.12
C THR A 41 1.08 -6.27 -13.16
N ALA A 42 0.24 -5.95 -14.16
CA ALA A 42 0.54 -4.96 -15.19
C ALA A 42 0.87 -3.55 -14.64
N ARG A 43 0.42 -3.21 -13.42
CA ARG A 43 0.64 -1.88 -12.79
C ARG A 43 1.74 -1.87 -11.74
N ILE A 44 2.25 -3.02 -11.32
CA ILE A 44 3.30 -3.11 -10.29
C ILE A 44 4.59 -2.40 -10.71
N GLY A 45 4.94 -2.44 -11.99
CA GLY A 45 6.09 -1.71 -12.51
C GLY A 45 6.06 -0.20 -12.26
N CYS A 46 4.86 0.41 -12.22
CA CYS A 46 4.69 1.83 -11.91
C CYS A 46 4.99 2.14 -10.43
N LEU A 47 4.70 1.20 -9.53
CA LEU A 47 5.00 1.33 -8.10
C LEU A 47 6.50 1.19 -7.85
N ILE A 48 7.15 0.22 -8.49
CA ILE A 48 8.59 -0.03 -8.34
C ILE A 48 9.38 1.14 -8.93
N GLY A 49 9.02 1.56 -10.15
CA GLY A 49 9.77 2.55 -10.92
C GLY A 49 11.06 2.00 -11.52
N LYS A 50 11.70 2.77 -12.41
CA LYS A 50 12.93 2.37 -13.08
C LYS A 50 14.05 2.16 -12.06
N GLY A 51 14.58 0.93 -11.97
CA GLY A 51 15.60 0.57 -10.98
C GLY A 51 15.13 0.65 -9.53
N GLY A 52 13.82 0.63 -9.27
CA GLY A 52 13.28 0.72 -7.91
C GLY A 52 13.24 2.14 -7.33
N SER A 53 13.42 3.18 -8.15
CA SER A 53 13.51 4.57 -7.67
C SER A 53 12.25 5.05 -6.95
N ILE A 54 11.06 4.74 -7.48
CA ILE A 54 9.79 5.22 -6.94
C ILE A 54 9.47 4.54 -5.62
N ILE A 55 9.57 3.21 -5.53
CA ILE A 55 9.33 2.49 -4.28
C ILE A 55 10.34 2.84 -3.19
N THR A 56 11.59 3.11 -3.57
CA THR A 56 12.63 3.56 -2.62
C THR A 56 12.29 4.94 -2.07
N GLU A 57 11.87 5.87 -2.93
CA GLU A 57 11.48 7.22 -2.51
C GLU A 57 10.21 7.19 -1.64
N MET A 58 9.19 6.40 -1.99
CA MET A 58 7.99 6.23 -1.18
C MET A 58 8.32 5.71 0.22
N ARG A 59 9.15 4.66 0.33
CA ARG A 59 9.60 4.14 1.63
C ARG A 59 10.33 5.22 2.44
N ARG A 60 11.17 6.03 1.79
CA ARG A 60 11.92 7.12 2.43
C ARG A 60 11.00 8.24 2.94
N LEU A 61 10.07 8.70 2.12
CA LEU A 61 9.16 9.82 2.43
C LEU A 61 8.12 9.43 3.48
N THR A 62 7.51 8.25 3.34
CA THR A 62 6.42 7.79 4.22
C THR A 62 6.91 7.07 5.46
N ARG A 63 8.17 6.60 5.48
CA ARG A 63 8.74 5.68 6.48
C ARG A 63 7.98 4.36 6.61
N ALA A 64 7.10 4.04 5.66
CA ALA A 64 6.36 2.79 5.64
C ALA A 64 7.24 1.63 5.16
N ASN A 65 6.94 0.42 5.67
CA ASN A 65 7.57 -0.79 5.19
C ASN A 65 6.77 -1.37 4.02
N ILE A 66 7.07 -0.92 2.80
CA ILE A 66 6.36 -1.36 1.59
C ILE A 66 6.93 -2.69 1.09
N ARG A 67 6.10 -3.71 0.85
CA ARG A 67 6.44 -5.04 0.31
C ARG A 67 5.48 -5.41 -0.82
N ILE A 68 5.98 -6.22 -1.76
CA ILE A 68 5.19 -6.78 -2.85
C ILE A 68 5.30 -8.30 -2.73
N PHE A 69 4.16 -8.96 -2.57
CA PHE A 69 4.07 -10.41 -2.48
C PHE A 69 3.59 -10.98 -3.81
N SER A 70 4.35 -11.95 -4.33
CA SER A 70 3.98 -12.72 -5.51
C SER A 70 2.90 -13.78 -5.17
N LYS A 71 2.36 -14.39 -6.24
CA LYS A 71 1.12 -15.19 -6.30
C LYS A 71 0.95 -16.28 -5.22
N GLU A 72 2.01 -16.73 -4.56
CA GLU A 72 1.99 -17.83 -3.59
C GLU A 72 1.28 -17.49 -2.27
N ASN A 73 1.06 -16.20 -1.94
CA ASN A 73 0.49 -15.76 -0.66
C ASN A 73 -0.71 -14.81 -0.81
N LEU A 74 -1.51 -14.98 -1.87
CA LEU A 74 -2.67 -14.13 -2.11
C LEU A 74 -3.96 -14.69 -1.48
N PRO A 75 -4.88 -13.82 -1.03
CA PRO A 75 -6.19 -14.26 -0.55
C PRO A 75 -7.03 -14.87 -1.69
N LYS A 76 -7.98 -15.75 -1.36
CA LYS A 76 -8.84 -16.44 -2.36
C LYS A 76 -9.66 -15.53 -3.28
N VAL A 77 -9.81 -14.26 -2.92
CA VAL A 77 -10.52 -13.25 -3.71
C VAL A 77 -9.64 -12.64 -4.81
N ALA A 78 -8.32 -12.84 -4.75
CA ALA A 78 -7.38 -12.32 -5.73
C ALA A 78 -7.48 -13.07 -7.06
N SER A 79 -7.34 -12.31 -8.15
CA SER A 79 -7.17 -12.88 -9.48
C SER A 79 -5.76 -13.48 -9.64
N GLU A 80 -5.58 -14.35 -10.63
CA GLU A 80 -4.27 -14.88 -10.98
C GLU A 80 -3.29 -13.79 -11.45
N ASP A 81 -3.82 -12.66 -11.94
CA ASP A 81 -3.05 -11.51 -12.42
C ASP A 81 -2.91 -10.39 -11.39
N ASP A 82 -3.23 -10.67 -10.13
CA ASP A 82 -2.99 -9.73 -9.03
C ASP A 82 -1.67 -10.01 -8.33
N GLU A 83 -1.10 -8.95 -7.77
CA GLU A 83 -0.05 -8.99 -6.76
C GLU A 83 -0.53 -8.23 -5.52
N MET A 84 -0.07 -8.65 -4.34
CA MET A 84 -0.44 -7.98 -3.09
C MET A 84 0.67 -7.02 -2.67
N VAL A 85 0.30 -5.75 -2.51
CA VAL A 85 1.17 -4.71 -1.95
C VAL A 85 0.79 -4.50 -0.49
N GLN A 86 1.79 -4.44 0.40
CA GLN A 86 1.63 -4.18 1.83
C GLN A 86 2.55 -3.05 2.28
#